data_AF-A0A967INP8-F1
#
_entry.id   AF-A0A967INP8-F1
#
_cell.length_a   1.000
_cell.length_b   1.000
_cell.length_c   1.000
_cell.angle_alpha   90.00
_cell.angle_beta   90.00
_cell.angle_gamma   90.00
#
_symmetry.space_group_name_H-M   'P 1'
#
loop_
_entity.id
_entity.type
_entity.pdbx_description
1 polymer ?
#
loop_
_entity_poly.entity_id
_entity_poly.type
_entity_poly.pdbx_seq_one_letter_code
_entity_poly.pdbx_strand_id
1 'polypeptide(L)'
;VAPLGAVGRMALTNYLTHTVVFTTLANGYGAGLYGRVSLTAGLVMTLAMFAIQIALSVVWLKRFHFGPLEWLWRSLTYGKLQPMRRRAG
;
A
#
# COMPACT_ATOMS: atom_id res chain seq x y z
N VAL A 1 12.10 3.23 -11.85
CA VAL A 1 12.15 2.43 -10.60
C VAL A 1 11.76 1.00 -10.95
N ALA A 2 12.54 0.01 -10.52
CA ALA A 2 12.15 -1.38 -10.69
C ALA A 2 10.82 -1.64 -9.93
N PRO A 3 9.88 -2.43 -10.47
CA PRO A 3 8.56 -2.62 -9.87
C PRO A 3 8.59 -3.11 -8.43
N LEU A 4 9.40 -4.13 -8.13
CA LEU A 4 9.57 -4.64 -6.77
C LEU A 4 10.27 -3.63 -5.84
N GLY A 5 11.22 -2.87 -6.38
CA GLY A 5 11.87 -1.77 -5.65
C GLY A 5 10.91 -0.61 -5.33
N ALA A 6 9.87 -0.40 -6.13
CA ALA A 6 8.83 0.58 -5.85
C ALA A 6 7.97 0.16 -4.66
N VAL A 7 7.56 -1.12 -4.61
CA VAL A 7 6.79 -1.67 -3.48
C VAL A 7 7.60 -1.62 -2.19
N GLY A 8 8.89 -1.96 -2.22
CA GLY A 8 9.77 -1.88 -1.05
C GLY A 8 9.94 -0.46 -0.50
N ARG A 9 9.96 0.56 -1.37
CA ARG A 9 10.00 1.98 -0.96
C ARG A 9 8.69 2.49 -0.35
N MET A 10 7.60 1.76 -0.56
CA MET A 10 6.27 2.06 -0.02
C MET A 10 5.79 0.94 0.92
N ALA A 11 6.71 0.24 1.59
CA ALA A 11 6.39 -0.95 2.38
C ALA A 11 5.36 -0.70 3.50
N LEU A 12 5.46 0.42 4.23
CA LEU A 12 4.52 0.76 5.30
C LEU A 12 3.15 1.14 4.72
N THR A 13 3.13 1.96 3.66
CA THR A 13 1.89 2.30 2.96
C THR A 13 1.19 1.05 2.43
N ASN A 14 1.95 0.18 1.77
CA ASN A 14 1.44 -1.04 1.15
C ASN A 14 0.94 -2.03 2.20
N TYR A 15 1.70 -2.24 3.27
CA TYR A 15 1.28 -3.08 4.39
C TYR A 15 -0.05 -2.59 4.98
N LEU A 16 -0.15 -1.32 5.36
CA LEU A 16 -1.37 -0.78 5.97
C LEU A 16 -2.55 -0.78 5.02
N THR A 17 -2.34 -0.48 3.73
CA THR A 17 -3.39 -0.55 2.71
C THR A 17 -3.90 -1.99 2.56
N HIS A 18 -2.98 -2.96 2.47
CA HIS A 18 -3.32 -4.37 2.37
C HIS A 18 -4.12 -4.82 3.60
N THR A 19 -3.64 -4.49 4.80
CA THR A 19 -4.33 -4.80 6.05
C THR A 19 -5.73 -4.21 6.07
N VAL A 20 -5.88 -2.90 5.85
CA VAL A 20 -7.20 -2.23 5.88
C VAL A 20 -8.17 -2.88 4.90
N VAL A 21 -7.73 -3.19 3.67
CA VAL A 21 -8.63 -3.83 2.70
C VAL A 21 -9.03 -5.22 3.16
N PHE A 22 -8.08 -6.09 3.50
CA PHE A 22 -8.41 -7.48 3.86
C PHE A 22 -9.13 -7.59 5.20
N THR A 23 -8.83 -6.75 6.19
CA THR A 23 -9.57 -6.73 7.45
C THR A 23 -10.99 -6.23 7.23
N THR A 24 -11.21 -5.24 6.36
CA THR A 24 -12.56 -4.77 6.02
C THR A 24 -13.34 -5.83 5.25
N LEU A 25 -12.70 -6.54 4.33
CA LEU A 25 -13.34 -7.63 3.60
C LEU A 25 -13.67 -8.82 4.52
N ALA A 26 -12.77 -9.18 5.43
CA ALA A 26 -12.95 -10.35 6.29
C ALA A 26 -13.90 -10.10 7.47
N ASN A 27 -13.76 -8.98 8.18
CA ASN A 27 -14.48 -8.75 9.43
C ASN A 27 -15.95 -8.37 9.23
N GLY A 28 -16.76 -8.63 10.25
CA GLY A 28 -18.20 -8.35 10.25
C GLY A 28 -18.57 -6.87 10.16
N TYR A 29 -17.64 -5.94 10.40
CA TYR A 29 -17.88 -4.50 10.16
C TYR A 29 -17.77 -4.10 8.69
N GLY A 30 -17.33 -5.01 7.80
CA GLY A 30 -17.32 -4.79 6.35
C GLY A 30 -18.06 -5.91 5.63
N ALA A 31 -17.37 -6.67 4.76
CA ALA A 31 -18.03 -7.68 3.93
C ALA A 31 -18.25 -9.03 4.65
N GLY A 32 -17.68 -9.24 5.84
CA GLY A 32 -17.91 -10.44 6.65
C GLY A 32 -17.50 -11.75 5.96
N LEU A 33 -16.49 -11.70 5.08
CA LEU A 33 -16.07 -12.82 4.24
C LEU A 33 -15.25 -13.88 4.98
N TYR A 34 -14.92 -13.65 6.26
CA TYR A 34 -14.16 -14.59 7.06
C TYR A 34 -14.86 -15.96 7.14
N GLY A 35 -14.14 -17.01 6.77
CA GLY A 35 -14.68 -18.39 6.70
C GLY A 35 -15.70 -18.64 5.58
N ARG A 36 -16.02 -17.64 4.74
CA ARG A 36 -17.00 -17.74 3.64
C ARG A 36 -16.37 -17.81 2.25
N VAL A 37 -15.08 -17.53 2.16
CA VAL A 37 -14.31 -17.54 0.90
C VAL A 37 -13.39 -18.76 0.88
N SER A 38 -13.37 -19.47 -0.25
CA SER A 38 -12.46 -20.60 -0.42
C SER A 38 -11.00 -20.15 -0.42
N LEU A 39 -10.08 -21.06 -0.06
CA LEU A 39 -8.64 -20.76 -0.06
C LEU A 39 -8.17 -20.24 -1.43
N THR A 40 -8.63 -20.86 -2.52
CA THR A 40 -8.28 -20.46 -3.89
C THR A 40 -8.76 -19.05 -4.23
N ALA A 41 -10.01 -18.72 -3.87
CA ALA A 41 -10.54 -17.37 -4.10
C ALA A 41 -9.79 -16.33 -3.26
N GLY A 42 -9.45 -16.65 -2.01
CA GLY A 42 -8.61 -15.81 -1.15
C GLY A 42 -7.21 -15.57 -1.74
N LEU A 43 -6.56 -16.62 -2.24
CA LEU A 43 -5.25 -16.50 -2.89
C LEU A 43 -5.30 -15.61 -4.14
N VAL A 44 -6.30 -15.79 -5.00
CA VAL A 44 -6.49 -14.96 -6.20
C VAL A 44 -6.71 -13.49 -5.81
N MET A 45 -7.53 -13.22 -4.79
CA MET A 45 -7.78 -11.87 -4.30
C MET A 45 -6.49 -11.21 -3.77
N THR A 46 -5.68 -11.95 -3.01
CA THR A 46 -4.38 -11.47 -2.50
C THR A 46 -3.41 -11.15 -3.61
N LEU A 47 -3.27 -12.03 -4.60
CA LEU A 47 -2.39 -11.81 -5.75
C LEU A 47 -2.84 -10.62 -6.60
N ALA A 48 -4.16 -10.50 -6.84
CA ALA A 48 -4.73 -9.36 -7.56
C ALA A 48 -4.47 -8.04 -6.83
N MET A 49 -4.73 -7.99 -5.52
CA MET A 49 -4.43 -6.82 -4.69
C MET A 49 -2.95 -6.47 -4.73
N PHE A 50 -2.06 -7.46 -4.63
CA PHE A 50 -0.62 -7.24 -4.68
C PHE A 50 -0.16 -6.68 -6.03
N ALA A 51 -0.69 -7.21 -7.15
CA ALA A 51 -0.41 -6.67 -8.48
C ALA A 51 -0.84 -5.20 -8.63
N ILE A 52 -2.03 -4.86 -8.10
CA ILE A 52 -2.52 -3.47 -8.06
C ILE A 52 -1.56 -2.60 -7.24
N GLN A 53 -1.10 -3.07 -6.07
CA GLN A 53 -0.15 -2.32 -5.25
C GLN A 53 1.20 -2.09 -5.93
N ILE A 54 1.70 -3.05 -6.71
CA ILE A 54 2.90 -2.86 -7.54
C ILE A 54 2.67 -1.71 -8.52
N ALA A 55 1.59 -1.76 -9.29
CA ALA A 55 1.28 -0.74 -10.29
C ALA A 55 1.12 0.65 -9.65
N LEU A 56 0.35 0.74 -8.58
CA LEU A 56 0.15 1.98 -7.83
C LEU A 56 1.47 2.51 -7.25
N SER A 57 2.31 1.65 -6.67
CA SER A 57 3.61 2.06 -6.12
C SER A 57 4.52 2.63 -7.20
N VAL A 58 4.58 1.99 -8.38
CA VAL A 58 5.38 2.48 -9.52
C VAL A 58 4.87 3.83 -10.01
N VAL A 59 3.56 3.97 -10.24
CA VAL A 59 2.96 5.22 -10.71
C VAL A 59 3.13 6.33 -9.69
N TRP A 60 2.90 6.05 -8.40
CA TRP A 60 3.04 7.00 -7.31
C TRP A 60 4.46 7.55 -7.20
N LEU A 61 5.46 6.67 -7.20
CA LEU A 61 6.86 7.07 -7.06
C LEU A 61 7.44 7.78 -8.29
N LYS A 62 6.74 7.83 -9.42
CA LYS A 62 7.08 8.75 -10.51
C LYS A 62 6.85 10.20 -10.11
N ARG A 63 5.82 10.47 -9.30
CA ARG A 63 5.41 11.82 -8.87
C ARG A 63 5.92 12.20 -7.48
N PHE A 64 6.08 11.23 -6.59
CA PHE A 64 6.42 11.45 -5.18
C PHE A 64 7.74 10.76 -4.77
N HIS A 65 8.38 11.25 -3.71
CA HIS A 65 9.61 10.66 -3.18
C HIS A 65 9.35 9.46 -2.26
N PHE A 66 8.24 9.49 -1.52
CA PHE A 66 7.86 8.51 -0.50
C PHE A 66 6.41 8.09 -0.67
N GLY A 67 6.04 6.95 -0.09
CA GLY A 67 4.63 6.68 0.15
C GLY A 67 4.06 7.63 1.21
N PRO A 68 2.74 7.84 1.22
CA PRO A 68 2.07 8.76 2.14
C PRO A 68 2.36 8.45 3.61
N LEU A 69 2.35 7.16 4.00
CA LEU A 69 2.58 6.77 5.39
C LEU A 69 4.05 6.82 5.76
N GLU A 70 4.97 6.51 4.85
CA GLU A 70 6.40 6.72 5.05
C GLU A 70 6.73 8.20 5.23
N TRP A 71 6.09 9.07 4.43
CA TRP A 71 6.25 10.51 4.55
C TRP A 71 5.74 11.02 5.89
N LEU A 72 4.55 10.56 6.31
CA LEU A 72 3.95 10.91 7.60
C LEU A 72 4.86 10.46 8.75
N TRP A 73 5.27 9.18 8.74
CA TRP A 73 6.16 8.61 9.73
C TRP A 73 7.45 9.41 9.85
N ARG A 74 8.15 9.68 8.74
CA ARG A 74 9.38 10.48 8.74
C ARG A 74 9.15 11.90 9.24
N SER A 75 8.07 12.55 8.80
CA SER A 75 7.80 13.93 9.20
C SER A 75 7.50 14.04 10.70
N LEU A 76 6.82 13.04 11.27
CA LEU A 76 6.58 12.93 12.70
C LEU A 76 7.86 12.63 13.48
N THR A 77 8.66 11.63 13.05
CA THR A 77 9.91 11.24 13.73
C THR A 77 10.91 12.40 13.80
N TYR A 78 11.05 13.18 12.72
CA TYR A 78 12.01 14.28 12.66
C TYR A 78 11.42 15.64 13.04
N GLY A 79 10.12 15.72 13.35
CA GLY A 79 9.43 16.98 13.66
C GLY A 79 9.48 18.01 12.53
N LYS A 80 9.73 17.59 11.29
CA LYS A 80 9.90 18.47 10.12
C LYS A 80 9.19 17.87 8.91
N LEU A 81 8.36 18.67 8.25
CA LEU A 81 7.66 18.28 7.03
C LEU A 81 8.67 18.04 5.90
N GLN A 82 8.78 16.78 5.46
CA GLN A 82 9.70 16.40 4.38
C GLN A 82 9.12 16.81 3.01
N PRO A 83 9.93 17.12 1.99
CA PRO A 83 9.42 17.38 0.64
C PRO A 83 8.86 16.10 0.01
N MET A 84 7.55 16.06 -0.22
CA MET A 84 6.84 14.87 -0.70
C MET A 84 6.85 14.75 -2.24
N ARG A 85 6.62 15.87 -2.93
CA ARG A 85 6.48 15.91 -4.40
C ARG A 85 7.86 16.07 -5.04
N ARG A 86 8.16 15.25 -6.05
CA ARG A 86 9.34 15.49 -6.88
C ARG A 86 9.15 16.82 -7.61
N ARG A 87 10.13 17.72 -7.55
CA ARG A 87 10.12 18.88 -8.43
C ARG A 87 10.16 18.35 -9.86
N ALA A 88 9.23 18.82 -10.70
CA ALA A 88 9.35 18.60 -12.13
C ALA A 88 10.65 19.30 -12.56
N GLY A 89 11.59 18.52 -13.09
CA GLY A 89 12.73 19.07 -13.80
C GLY A 89 12.26 19.66 -15.12
#